data_AF-A0A2T0GXF2-F1
#
_entry.id   AF-A0A2T0GXF2-F1
#
_cell.length_a   1.000
_cell.length_b   1.000
_cell.length_c   1.000
_cell.angle_alpha   90.00
_cell.angle_beta   90.00
_cell.angle_gamma   90.00
#
_symmetry.space_group_name_H-M   'P 1'
#
loop_
_entity.id
_entity.type
_entity.pdbx_description
1 polymer ?
#
loop_
_entity_poly.entity_id
_entity_poly.type
_entity_poly.pdbx_seq_one_letter_code
_entity_poly.pdbx_strand_id
1 'polypeptide(L)'
;MSERKSVERQTQWLRGVLDLAVLALLAESGEDYGYTLVRRLDEAGLPGMKPGTLYPLLNRLDSEGLVRSEWRAGSGGPGRKFFLLTERGRAVLAEQGPLWTEFARNATAVLERGMSA
;
A
#
# COMPACT_ATOMS: atom_id res chain seq x y z
N MET A 1 14.75 -8.20 -22.42
CA MET A 1 15.64 -8.12 -21.22
C MET A 1 15.54 -6.77 -20.51
N SER A 2 15.37 -5.66 -21.23
CA SER A 2 15.22 -4.30 -20.67
C SER A 2 13.94 -4.11 -19.84
N GLU A 3 12.79 -4.56 -20.33
CA GLU A 3 11.49 -4.40 -19.66
C GLU A 3 11.41 -5.10 -18.29
N ARG A 4 11.96 -6.32 -18.17
CA ARG A 4 11.99 -7.05 -16.89
C ARG A 4 12.73 -6.28 -15.80
N LYS A 5 13.85 -5.63 -16.12
CA LYS A 5 14.63 -4.83 -15.15
C LYS A 5 13.87 -3.58 -14.70
N SER A 6 13.10 -2.96 -15.59
CA SER A 6 12.25 -1.80 -15.26
C SER A 6 11.15 -2.19 -14.25
N VAL A 7 10.47 -3.30 -14.52
CA VAL A 7 9.39 -3.83 -13.64
C VAL A 7 9.94 -4.25 -12.27
N GLU A 8 11.12 -4.88 -12.22
CA GLU A 8 11.78 -5.25 -10.96
C GLU A 8 12.08 -4.02 -10.09
N ARG A 9 12.58 -2.93 -10.70
CA ARG A 9 12.89 -1.69 -10.00
C ARG A 9 11.64 -0.98 -9.49
N GLN A 10 10.60 -0.89 -10.31
CA GLN A 10 9.30 -0.32 -9.90
C GLN A 10 8.70 -1.09 -8.71
N THR A 11 8.80 -2.42 -8.72
CA THR A 11 8.33 -3.25 -7.61
C THR A 11 9.10 -2.97 -6.31
N GLN A 12 10.40 -2.70 -6.38
CA GLN A 12 11.20 -2.35 -5.20
C GLN A 12 10.78 -0.99 -4.60
N TRP A 13 10.54 0.02 -5.44
CA TRP A 13 10.03 1.31 -4.97
C TRP A 13 8.65 1.16 -4.31
N LEU A 14 7.77 0.38 -4.93
CA LEU A 14 6.44 0.11 -4.38
C LEU A 14 6.53 -0.56 -3.00
N ARG A 15 7.40 -1.58 -2.84
CA ARG A 15 7.60 -2.22 -1.53
C ARG A 15 8.04 -1.24 -0.43
N GLY A 16 8.74 -0.16 -0.78
CA GLY A 16 9.20 0.86 0.17
C GLY A 16 8.08 1.76 0.72
N VAL A 17 6.93 1.84 0.05
CA VAL A 17 5.79 2.69 0.45
C VAL A 17 4.50 1.89 0.70
N LEU A 18 4.51 0.59 0.43
CA LEU A 18 3.29 -0.19 0.30
C LEU A 18 2.45 -0.22 1.58
N ASP A 19 3.07 -0.29 2.75
CA ASP A 19 2.35 -0.20 4.02
C ASP A 19 1.64 1.14 4.17
N LEU A 20 2.35 2.25 3.99
CA LEU A 20 1.75 3.59 4.06
C LEU A 20 0.64 3.78 3.01
N ALA A 21 0.83 3.26 1.80
CA ALA A 21 -0.20 3.30 0.75
C ALA A 21 -1.46 2.51 1.16
N VAL A 22 -1.31 1.32 1.74
CA VAL A 22 -2.44 0.52 2.25
C VAL A 22 -3.13 1.21 3.42
N LEU A 23 -2.38 1.75 4.38
CA LEU A 23 -2.95 2.50 5.50
C LEU A 23 -3.73 3.73 5.00
N ALA A 24 -3.22 4.44 3.98
CA ALA A 24 -3.91 5.58 3.38
C ALA A 24 -5.23 5.19 2.70
N LEU A 25 -5.24 4.11 1.91
CA LEU A 25 -6.47 3.61 1.28
C LEU A 25 -7.53 3.19 2.32
N LEU A 26 -7.09 2.56 3.42
CA LEU A 26 -7.96 2.21 4.54
C LEU A 26 -8.40 3.43 5.35
N ALA A 27 -7.61 4.50 5.41
CA ALA A 27 -8.02 5.75 6.05
C ALA A 27 -9.14 6.43 5.29
N GLU A 28 -9.12 6.36 3.95
CA GLU A 28 -10.15 6.90 3.07
C GLU A 28 -11.48 6.14 3.17
N SER A 29 -11.44 4.79 3.16
CA SER A 29 -12.67 3.97 3.16
C SER A 29 -13.12 3.49 4.54
N GLY A 30 -12.29 3.64 5.58
CA GLY A 30 -12.47 3.08 6.92
C GLY A 30 -12.12 1.59 7.02
N GLU A 31 -12.60 0.80 6.07
CA GLU A 31 -12.33 -0.62 5.94
C GLU A 31 -12.27 -1.05 4.47
N ASP A 32 -11.61 -2.17 4.20
CA ASP A 32 -11.56 -2.77 2.86
C ASP A 32 -11.19 -4.27 2.93
N TYR A 33 -11.25 -5.01 1.83
CA TYR A 33 -10.76 -6.39 1.75
C TYR A 33 -9.62 -6.53 0.75
N GLY A 34 -8.81 -7.59 0.90
CA GLY A 34 -7.51 -7.69 0.22
C GLY A 34 -7.59 -7.59 -1.31
N TYR A 35 -8.65 -8.10 -1.94
CA TYR A 35 -8.82 -8.02 -3.39
C TYR A 35 -9.05 -6.58 -3.89
N THR A 36 -9.91 -5.82 -3.23
CA THR A 36 -10.22 -4.43 -3.60
C THR A 36 -9.05 -3.51 -3.34
N LEU A 37 -8.25 -3.75 -2.30
CA LEU A 37 -7.01 -3.02 -2.06
C LEU A 37 -6.01 -3.18 -3.21
N VAL A 38 -5.84 -4.37 -3.79
CA VAL A 38 -4.99 -4.55 -4.99
C VAL A 38 -5.49 -3.67 -6.14
N ARG A 39 -6.80 -3.68 -6.40
CA ARG A 39 -7.40 -2.88 -7.47
C ARG A 39 -7.23 -1.38 -7.24
N ARG A 40 -7.45 -0.91 -6.00
CA ARG A 40 -7.31 0.51 -5.65
C ARG A 40 -5.87 0.99 -5.75
N LEU A 41 -4.87 0.15 -5.41
CA LEU A 41 -3.46 0.47 -5.63
C LEU A 41 -3.15 0.64 -7.11
N ASP A 42 -3.67 -0.24 -7.96
CA ASP A 42 -3.51 -0.14 -9.42
C ASP A 42 -4.13 1.15 -9.97
N GLU A 43 -5.36 1.46 -9.57
CA GLU A 43 -6.09 2.69 -9.93
C GLU A 43 -5.40 3.97 -9.43
N ALA A 44 -4.69 3.88 -8.30
CA ALA A 44 -3.88 4.97 -7.76
C ALA A 44 -2.51 5.15 -8.46
N GLY A 45 -2.25 4.41 -9.54
CA GLY A 45 -0.99 4.50 -10.28
C GLY A 45 0.18 3.74 -9.62
N LEU A 46 -0.12 2.80 -8.73
CA LEU A 46 0.85 1.89 -8.10
C LEU A 46 0.65 0.45 -8.61
N PRO A 47 0.85 0.20 -9.93
CA PRO A 47 0.56 -1.10 -10.54
C PRO A 47 1.58 -2.17 -10.13
N GLY A 48 1.25 -3.41 -10.44
CA GLY A 48 2.15 -4.57 -10.23
C GLY A 48 2.04 -5.19 -8.84
N MET A 49 1.12 -4.72 -8.00
CA MET A 49 0.79 -5.38 -6.74
C MET A 49 0.02 -6.68 -7.01
N LYS A 50 0.57 -7.79 -6.50
CA LYS A 50 -0.07 -9.10 -6.60
C LYS A 50 -0.68 -9.47 -5.25
N PRO A 51 -1.80 -10.22 -5.23
CA PRO A 51 -2.37 -10.76 -4.00
C PRO A 51 -1.33 -11.46 -3.11
N GLY A 52 -0.43 -12.25 -3.71
CA GLY A 52 0.63 -12.97 -2.98
C GLY A 52 1.64 -12.08 -2.24
N THR A 53 1.73 -10.78 -2.58
CA THR A 53 2.56 -9.80 -1.86
C THR A 53 1.71 -9.02 -0.85
N LEU A 54 0.48 -8.66 -1.22
CA LEU A 54 -0.39 -7.85 -0.37
C LEU A 54 -0.86 -8.61 0.88
N TYR A 55 -1.26 -9.88 0.77
CA TYR A 55 -1.78 -10.61 1.92
C TYR A 55 -0.73 -10.84 3.04
N PRO A 56 0.53 -11.21 2.75
CA PRO A 56 1.58 -11.21 3.77
C PRO A 56 1.78 -9.86 4.44
N LEU A 57 1.73 -8.76 3.68
CA LEU A 57 1.78 -7.42 4.25
C LEU A 57 0.60 -7.16 5.18
N LEU A 58 -0.63 -7.44 4.74
CA LEU A 58 -1.82 -7.22 5.56
C LEU A 58 -1.79 -8.02 6.86
N ASN A 59 -1.30 -9.27 6.83
CA ASN A 59 -1.09 -10.07 8.03
C ASN A 59 -0.03 -9.47 8.95
N ARG A 60 1.05 -8.91 8.40
CA ARG A 60 2.07 -8.19 9.18
C ARG A 60 1.48 -6.95 9.84
N LEU A 61 0.76 -6.11 9.10
CA LEU A 61 0.11 -4.91 9.63
C LEU A 61 -0.91 -5.25 10.73
N ASP A 62 -1.62 -6.37 10.60
CA ASP A 62 -2.55 -6.89 11.62
C ASP A 62 -1.78 -7.31 12.89
N SER A 63 -0.66 -8.04 12.72
CA SER A 63 0.20 -8.45 13.84
C SER A 63 0.88 -7.28 14.56
N GLU A 64 1.16 -6.19 13.85
CA GLU A 64 1.72 -4.94 14.40
C GLU A 64 0.63 -4.03 15.02
N GLY A 65 -0.64 -4.44 14.93
CA GLY A 65 -1.79 -3.70 15.42
C GLY A 65 -2.10 -2.42 14.65
N LEU A 66 -1.62 -2.31 13.40
CA LEU A 66 -1.87 -1.15 12.53
C LEU A 66 -3.21 -1.28 11.82
N VAL A 67 -3.58 -2.50 11.45
CA VAL A 67 -4.94 -2.84 11.00
C VAL A 67 -5.52 -3.89 11.94
N ARG A 68 -6.83 -4.09 11.86
CA ARG A 68 -7.53 -5.21 12.50
C ARG A 68 -8.23 -6.01 11.43
N SER A 69 -8.05 -7.32 11.43
CA SER A 69 -8.80 -8.18 10.50
C SER A 69 -10.09 -8.75 11.08
N GLU A 70 -11.12 -8.83 10.24
CA GLU A 70 -12.42 -9.41 10.57
C GLU A 70 -12.89 -10.33 9.45
N TRP A 71 -13.23 -11.59 9.78
CA TRP A 71 -13.89 -12.47 8.82
C TRP A 71 -15.39 -12.17 8.80
N ARG A 72 -15.94 -11.93 7.61
CA ARG A 72 -17.38 -11.71 7.41
C ARG A 72 -17.94 -12.74 6.44
N ALA A 73 -19.07 -13.35 6.83
CA ALA A 73 -19.79 -14.27 5.96
C ALA A 73 -20.31 -13.53 4.72
N GLY A 74 -20.25 -14.18 3.56
CA GLY A 74 -20.84 -13.63 2.34
C GLY A 74 -22.35 -13.82 2.36
N SER A 75 -23.10 -12.83 1.87
CA SER A 75 -24.54 -12.95 1.63
C SER A 75 -24.79 -13.80 0.38
N GLY A 76 -24.69 -15.12 0.51
CA GLY A 76 -24.85 -16.08 -0.60
C GLY A 76 -23.58 -16.36 -1.40
N GLY A 77 -22.41 -15.97 -0.89
CA GLY A 77 -21.10 -16.18 -1.51
C GLY A 77 -20.01 -16.51 -0.50
N PRO A 78 -18.75 -16.70 -0.94
CA PRO A 78 -17.65 -16.99 -0.02
C PRO A 78 -17.47 -15.84 0.97
N GLY A 79 -17.13 -16.19 2.21
CA GLY A 79 -16.75 -15.21 3.22
C GLY A 79 -15.50 -14.43 2.79
N ARG A 80 -15.37 -13.20 3.32
CA ARG A 80 -14.24 -12.32 3.02
C ARG A 80 -13.59 -11.86 4.32
N LYS A 81 -12.26 -11.76 4.28
CA LYS A 81 -11.47 -11.13 5.34
C LYS A 81 -11.38 -9.62 5.05
N PHE A 82 -12.01 -8.82 5.90
CA PHE A 82 -11.91 -7.37 5.91
C PHE A 82 -10.74 -6.93 6.79
N PHE A 83 -10.17 -5.79 6.46
CA PHE A 83 -9.11 -5.11 7.19
C PHE A 83 -9.61 -3.71 7.50
N LEU A 84 -9.54 -3.36 8.78
CA LEU A 84 -10.03 -2.09 9.30
C LEU A 84 -8.83 -1.30 9.82
N LEU A 85 -8.79 0.00 9.52
CA LEU A 85 -7.73 0.85 10.05
C LEU A 85 -7.93 1.07 11.56
N THR A 86 -6.87 0.82 12.34
CA THR A 86 -6.88 1.11 13.78
C THR A 86 -6.42 2.53 14.06
N GLU A 87 -6.60 2.99 15.30
CA GLU A 87 -6.05 4.28 15.72
C GLU A 87 -4.53 4.32 15.70
N ARG A 88 -3.86 3.22 16.04
CA ARG A 88 -2.40 3.08 15.93
C ARG A 88 -1.97 3.17 14.45
N GLY A 89 -2.71 2.54 13.54
CA GLY A 89 -2.47 2.65 12.10
C GLY A 89 -2.63 4.07 11.58
N ARG A 90 -3.65 4.80 12.05
CA ARG A 90 -3.81 6.24 11.74
C ARG A 90 -2.63 7.06 12.24
N ALA A 91 -2.18 6.84 13.48
CA ALA A 91 -1.05 7.55 14.04
C ALA A 91 0.24 7.29 13.25
N VAL A 92 0.53 6.03 12.89
CA VAL A 92 1.68 5.69 12.04
C VAL A 92 1.59 6.36 10.67
N LEU A 93 0.42 6.36 10.03
CA LEU A 93 0.24 7.06 8.76
C LEU A 93 0.47 8.57 8.90
N ALA A 94 -0.02 9.19 9.97
CA ALA A 94 0.15 10.62 10.22
C ALA A 94 1.61 11.00 10.51
N GLU A 95 2.38 10.12 11.14
CA GLU A 95 3.79 10.34 11.46
C GLU A 95 4.70 10.08 10.24
N GLN A 96 4.50 8.96 9.55
CA GLN A 96 5.42 8.46 8.53
C GLN A 96 5.04 8.94 7.12
N GLY A 97 3.76 9.21 6.86
CA GLY A 97 3.27 9.72 5.58
C GLY A 97 3.98 10.99 5.13
N PRO A 98 4.04 12.05 5.97
CA PRO A 98 4.75 13.29 5.63
C PRO A 98 6.24 13.08 5.33
N LEU A 99 6.92 12.22 6.10
CA LEU A 99 8.34 11.90 5.91
C LEU A 99 8.58 11.25 4.54
N TRP A 100 7.72 10.30 4.17
CA TRP A 100 7.78 9.68 2.84
C TRP A 100 7.52 10.70 1.72
N THR A 101 6.50 11.54 1.86
CA THR A 101 6.17 12.55 0.84
C THR A 101 7.33 13.53 0.64
N GLU A 102 7.99 13.95 1.72
CA GLU A 102 9.17 14.81 1.64
C GLU A 102 10.34 14.09 0.95
N PHE A 103 10.65 12.85 1.34
CA PHE A 103 11.69 12.04 0.72
C PHE A 103 11.45 11.90 -0.79
N ALA A 104 10.24 11.50 -1.20
CA ALA A 104 9.89 11.30 -2.60
C ALA A 104 10.02 12.59 -3.41
N ARG A 105 9.56 13.72 -2.87
CA ARG A 105 9.69 15.04 -3.50
C ARG A 105 11.16 15.41 -3.71
N ASN A 106 11.99 15.23 -2.70
CA ASN A 106 13.42 15.57 -2.77
C ASN A 106 14.15 14.67 -3.79
N ALA A 107 13.84 13.36 -3.80
CA ALA A 107 14.40 12.43 -4.76
C ALA A 107 14.02 12.79 -6.21
N THR A 108 12.74 13.06 -6.47
CA THR A 108 12.25 13.51 -7.79
C THR A 108 12.97 14.79 -8.24
N ALA A 109 13.09 15.79 -7.36
CA ALA A 109 13.77 17.04 -7.70
C ALA A 109 15.25 16.84 -8.07
N VAL A 110 15.96 15.89 -7.43
CA VAL A 110 17.35 15.56 -7.81
C VAL A 110 17.40 14.94 -9.21
N LEU A 111 16.49 14.01 -9.52
CA LEU A 111 16.42 13.33 -10.82
C LEU A 111 16.09 14.31 -11.95
N GLU A 112 15.11 15.19 -11.76
CA GLU A 112 14.69 16.19 -12.75
C GLU A 112 15.82 17.17 -13.11
N ARG A 113 16.58 17.63 -12.11
CA ARG A 113 17.77 18.45 -12.34
C ARG A 113 18.81 17.70 -13.18
N GLY A 114 19.00 16.41 -12.92
CA GLY A 114 19.95 15.58 -13.67
C GLY A 114 19.52 15.29 -15.12
N MET A 115 18.21 15.20 -15.40
CA MET A 115 17.69 14.99 -16.76
C MET A 115 17.65 16.26 -17.61
N SER A 116 17.67 17.42 -16.94
CA SER A 116 17.64 18.75 -17.59
C SER A 116 19.03 19.37 -17.76
N ALA A 117 20.08 18.69 -17.32
CA ALA A 117 21.48 19.07 -17.45
C ALA A 117 22.10 18.44 -18.70
#